data_AF-A0A1H9BR61-F1
#
_entry.id   AF-A0A1H9BR61-F1
#
_cell.length_a   1.000
_cell.length_b   1.000
_cell.length_c   1.000
_cell.angle_alpha   90.00
_cell.angle_beta   90.00
_cell.angle_gamma   90.00
#
_symmetry.space_group_name_H-M   'P 1'
#
loop_
_entity.id
_entity.type
_entity.pdbx_description
1 polymer ?
#
loop_
_entity_poly.entity_id
_entity_poly.type
_entity_poly.pdbx_seq_one_letter_code
_entity_poly.pdbx_strand_id
1 'polypeptide(L)' 'MVMPPSDPIPEPNQPSSFEEALTEVIVSWYANSEPVEGRWEIATPLADAPNWVVDVEKTYSDDEPEYDPELID' A
#
# COMPACT_ATOMS: atom_id res chain seq x y z
N MET A 1 12.33 42.61 14.37
CA MET A 1 11.24 41.82 13.76
C MET A 1 11.66 40.36 13.92
N VAL A 2 11.05 39.63 14.85
CA VAL A 2 11.32 38.19 15.03
C VAL A 2 10.46 37.45 14.01
N MET A 3 11.07 36.61 13.17
CA MET A 3 10.31 35.69 12.33
C MET A 3 9.54 34.73 13.24
N PRO A 4 8.27 34.41 12.95
CA PRO A 4 7.56 33.38 13.69
C PRO A 4 8.29 32.04 13.51
N PRO A 5 8.25 31.14 14.51
CA PRO A 5 8.77 29.78 14.32
C PRO A 5 8.02 29.18 13.13
N SER A 6 8.75 28.65 12.16
CA SER A 6 8.15 27.83 11.11
C SER A 6 7.59 26.59 11.78
N ASP A 7 6.28 26.53 11.97
CA ASP A 7 5.59 25.26 12.16
C ASP A 7 6.08 24.29 11.06
N PRO A 8 6.45 23.05 11.39
CA PRO A 8 6.77 22.07 10.37
C PRO A 8 5.53 21.92 9.49
N ILE A 9 5.66 22.30 8.21
CA ILE A 9 4.61 22.07 7.22
C ILE A 9 4.41 20.56 7.18
N PRO A 10 3.22 20.02 7.51
CA PRO A 10 2.97 18.60 7.34
C PRO A 10 3.17 18.30 5.85
N GLU A 11 4.18 17.50 5.51
CA GLU A 11 4.44 17.10 4.13
C GLU A 11 3.21 16.33 3.65
N PRO A 12 2.43 16.87 2.69
CA PRO A 12 1.05 16.47 2.49
C PRO A 12 0.86 15.10 1.80
N ASN A 13 1.86 14.23 1.79
CA ASN A 13 1.80 13.01 1.00
C ASN A 13 2.70 11.87 1.50
N GLN A 14 3.18 11.93 2.74
CA GLN A 14 3.85 10.77 3.33
C GLN A 14 2.82 9.87 4.00
N PRO A 15 2.75 8.58 3.63
CA PRO A 15 1.84 7.65 4.27
C PRO A 15 2.16 7.57 5.76
N SER A 16 1.13 7.60 6.59
CA SER A 16 1.27 7.67 8.05
C SER A 16 1.91 6.40 8.61
N SER A 17 1.83 5.29 7.87
CA SER A 17 2.40 3.98 8.20
C SER A 17 2.93 3.27 6.95
N PHE A 18 3.83 2.32 7.14
CA PHE A 18 4.31 1.43 6.06
C PHE A 18 3.16 0.66 5.40
N GLU A 19 2.13 0.27 6.16
CA GLU A 19 0.95 -0.42 5.65
C GLU A 19 0.10 0.44 4.71
N GLU A 20 -0.06 1.73 5.01
CA GLU A 20 -0.72 2.69 4.10
C GLU A 20 0.10 2.87 2.83
N ALA A 21 1.43 3.01 2.96
CA ALA A 21 2.33 3.13 1.82
C ALA A 21 2.22 1.93 0.88
N LEU A 22 2.19 0.73 1.45
CA LEU A 22 2.06 -0.51 0.70
C LEU A 22 0.68 -0.63 0.04
N THR A 23 -0.38 -0.20 0.74
CA THR A 23 -1.75 -0.17 0.20
C THR A 23 -1.83 0.71 -1.05
N GLU A 24 -1.29 1.93 -1.01
CA GLU A 24 -1.29 2.83 -2.16
C GLU A 24 -0.55 2.22 -3.36
N VAL A 25 0.60 1.58 -3.12
CA VAL A 25 1.38 0.90 -4.16
C VAL A 25 0.58 -0.25 -4.78
N ILE A 26 0.00 -1.12 -3.96
CA ILE A 26 -0.80 -2.26 -4.42
C ILE A 26 -1.99 -1.79 -5.26
N VAL A 27 -2.73 -0.78 -4.79
CA VAL A 27 -3.89 -0.22 -5.53
C VAL A 27 -3.44 0.38 -6.86
N SER A 28 -2.33 1.11 -6.89
CA SER A 28 -1.80 1.71 -8.11
C SER A 28 -1.42 0.65 -9.14
N TRP A 29 -0.70 -0.41 -8.75
CA TRP A 29 -0.31 -1.48 -9.66
C TRP A 29 -1.51 -2.28 -10.15
N TYR A 30 -2.47 -2.57 -9.26
CA TYR A 30 -3.72 -3.23 -9.62
C TYR A 30 -4.52 -2.41 -10.65
N ALA A 31 -4.62 -1.08 -10.46
CA ALA A 31 -5.28 -0.19 -11.41
C ALA A 31 -4.62 -0.19 -12.80
N ASN A 32 -3.31 -0.44 -12.87
CA ASN A 32 -2.54 -0.56 -14.11
C ASN A 32 -2.55 -1.99 -14.70
N SER A 33 -3.30 -2.93 -14.10
CA SER A 33 -3.32 -4.35 -14.48
C SER A 33 -1.94 -5.04 -14.40
N GLU A 34 -1.06 -4.55 -13.53
CA GLU A 34 0.22 -5.19 -13.26
C GLU A 34 0.06 -6.33 -12.24
N PRO A 35 0.85 -7.42 -12.35
CA PRO A 35 0.81 -8.51 -11.39
C PRO A 35 1.39 -8.05 -10.04
N VAL A 36 0.54 -8.05 -9.01
CA VAL A 36 0.90 -7.67 -7.63
C VAL A 36 1.00 -8.89 -6.70
N GLU A 37 0.81 -10.10 -7.21
CA GLU A 37 0.96 -11.34 -6.43
C GLU A 37 2.31 -11.98 -6.74
N GLY A 38 2.99 -12.48 -5.70
CA GLY A 38 4.32 -13.07 -5.85
C GLY A 38 5.27 -12.75 -4.70
N ARG A 39 6.57 -12.92 -4.98
CA ARG A 39 7.67 -12.69 -4.05
C ARG A 39 8.67 -11.73 -4.68
N TRP A 40 9.00 -10.65 -3.97
CA TRP A 40 9.96 -9.65 -4.42
C TRP A 40 11.09 -9.51 -3.43
N GLU A 41 12.31 -9.45 -3.95
CA GLU A 41 13.50 -9.08 -3.21
C GLU A 41 13.78 -7.61 -3.45
N ILE A 42 13.72 -6.80 -2.39
CA ILE A 42 14.00 -5.37 -2.43
C ILE A 42 15.43 -5.17 -1.92
N ALA A 43 16.34 -5.00 -2.87
CA ALA A 43 17.73 -4.70 -2.57
C ALA A 43 17.87 -3.23 -2.15
N THR A 44 18.38 -2.98 -0.94
CA THR A 44 18.65 -1.62 -0.49
C THR A 44 20.07 -1.22 -0.88
N PRO A 45 20.27 -0.06 -1.55
CA PRO A 45 21.60 0.35 -1.99
C PRO A 45 22.47 0.94 -0.86
N LEU A 46 21.99 0.89 0.39
CA LEU A 46 22.67 1.46 1.55
C LEU A 46 23.51 0.37 2.23
N ALA A 47 24.78 0.67 2.49
CA ALA A 47 25.75 -0.31 2.99
C ALA A 47 25.37 -0.98 4.32
N ASP A 48 24.58 -0.30 5.16
CA ASP A 48 24.15 -0.77 6.48
C ASP A 48 22.66 -1.17 6.53
N ALA A 49 21.95 -1.14 5.39
CA ALA A 49 20.55 -1.54 5.35
C ALA A 49 20.42 -3.01 4.94
N PRO A 50 19.49 -3.77 5.56
CA PRO A 50 19.20 -5.11 5.10
C PRO A 50 18.44 -5.06 3.76
N ASN A 51 18.58 -6.13 2.99
CA ASN A 51 17.65 -6.42 1.91
C ASN A 51 16.34 -6.94 2.51
N TRP A 52 15.23 -6.65 1.83
CA TRP A 52 13.91 -7.07 2.27
C TRP A 52 13.34 -8.07 1.29
N VAL A 53 12.55 -8.99 1.81
CA VAL A 53 11.73 -9.89 1.01
C VAL A 53 10.29 -9.59 1.35
N VAL A 54 9.46 -9.39 0.32
CA VAL A 54 8.02 -9.19 0.45
C VAL A 54 7.33 -10.30 -0.31
N ASP A 55 6.46 -11.03 0.37
CA ASP A 55 5.56 -12.01 -0.21
C ASP A 55 4.15 -11.42 -0.16
N VAL A 56 3.49 -11.31 -1.32
CA VAL A 56 2.11 -10.82 -1.44
C VAL A 56 1.26 -11.94 -2.01
N GLU A 57 0.24 -12.31 -1.24
CA GLU A 57 -0.76 -13.31 -1.59
C GLU A 57 -2.14 -12.66 -1.54
N LYS A 58 -3.04 -13.07 -2.43
CA LYS A 58 -4.43 -12.63 -2.37
C LYS A 58 -5.13 -13.30 -1.20
N THR A 59 -5.83 -12.49 -0.44
CA THR A 59 -6.83 -12.95 0.52
C THR A 59 -8.19 -12.48 0.05
N TYR A 60 -9.15 -13.39 0.08
CA TYR A 60 -10.55 -13.07 -0.16
C TYR A 60 -11.23 -13.05 1.20
N SER A 61 -11.92 -11.96 1.50
CA SER A 61 -12.89 -11.97 2.60
C SER A 61 -14.01 -12.92 2.20
N ASP A 62 -14.47 -13.74 3.15
CA ASP A 62 -15.60 -14.66 2.96
C ASP A 62 -16.92 -13.92 2.61
N ASP A 63 -16.93 -12.59 2.74
CA ASP A 63 -17.99 -11.68 2.27
C ASP A 63 -18.07 -11.54 0.73
N GLU A 64 -17.88 -12.63 -0.03
CA GLU A 64 -18.54 -12.68 -1.34
C GLU A 64 -20.04 -12.58 -1.05
N PRO A 65 -20.77 -11.60 -1.62
CA PRO A 65 -22.21 -11.61 -1.48
C PRO A 65 -22.68 -12.96 -2.03
N GLU A 66 -23.26 -13.80 -1.17
CA GLU A 66 -23.95 -14.99 -1.61
C GLU A 66 -24.88 -14.53 -2.73
N TYR A 67 -24.61 -15.00 -3.95
CA TYR A 67 -25.45 -14.69 -5.09
C TYR A 67 -26.84 -15.18 -4.73
N ASP A 68 -27.73 -14.23 -4.42
CA ASP A 68 -29.12 -14.48 -4.06
C ASP A 68 -29.98 -14.31 -5.33
N PRO A 69 -30.31 -15.42 -6.03
CA PRO A 69 -31.15 -15.38 -7.22
C PRO A 69 -32.60 -14.99 -6.93
N GLU A 70 -33.01 -14.83 -5.66
CA GLU A 70 -34.38 -14.48 -5.27
C GLU A 70 -34.63 -12.95 -5.23
N LEU A 71 -33.60 -12.12 -5.42
CA LEU A 71 -33.74 -10.65 -5.50
C LEU A 71 -34.17 -10.13 -6.89
N ILE A 72 -34.41 -11.02 -7.85
CA ILE A 72 -34.89 -10.71 -9.19
C ILE A 72 -36.36 -11.14 -9.32
N ASP A 73 -37.26 -10.42 -8.64
CA ASP A 73 -38.72 -10.47 -8.85
C ASP A 73 -39.24 -9.15 -9.44
#